data_AF-D4GE58-F1
#
_entry.id   AF-D4GE58-F1
#
_cell.length_a   1.000
_cell.length_b   1.000
_cell.length_c   1.000
_cell.angle_alpha   90.00
_cell.angle_beta   90.00
_cell.angle_gamma   90.00
#
_symmetry.space_group_name_H-M   'P 1'
#
loop_
_entity.id
_entity.type
_entity.pdbx_description
1 polymer ?
#
loop_
_entity_poly.entity_id
_entity_poly.type
_entity_poly.pdbx_seq_one_letter_code
_entity_poly.pdbx_strand_id
1 'polypeptide(L)'
;MEKTMAIRKINIIDAKWPFLSSIKILSIGVLQLSLLGKFLQAEAFNFLAVVIAGLLVIDTLADRGFSNKVIRYSPLSDNTLSVIYWGNVLMGLLIFSALFISGIVADHLFDQPEITMMLEMAAVIFIIIPQGQHYRAILQREKQYSDIAFCEISSVFVGLIITLLTVWSTPSVLCALWGYLAMISVRMLAYCCYGRVWFQPEYQFNLKTFFQVCIRNVPR
;
A
#
# COMPACT_ATOMS: atom_id res chain seq x y z
N MET A 1 -5.48 44.02 -10.25
CA MET A 1 -6.23 43.50 -9.08
C MET A 1 -7.16 42.33 -9.40
N GLU A 2 -7.08 41.72 -10.60
CA GLU A 2 -8.01 40.68 -11.06
C GLU A 2 -7.42 39.24 -10.98
N LYS A 3 -6.13 39.10 -10.65
CA LYS A 3 -5.43 37.80 -10.55
C LYS A 3 -5.47 37.15 -9.16
N THR A 4 -6.06 37.80 -8.16
CA THR A 4 -6.09 37.32 -6.77
C THR A 4 -7.41 36.66 -6.34
N MET A 5 -8.46 36.68 -7.19
CA MET A 5 -9.72 35.97 -6.94
C MET A 5 -9.93 34.69 -7.77
N ALA A 6 -8.89 34.20 -8.44
CA ALA A 6 -8.88 32.88 -9.08
C ALA A 6 -8.24 31.79 -8.17
N ILE A 7 -8.02 32.11 -6.90
CA ILE A 7 -7.47 31.19 -5.90
C ILE A 7 -8.62 30.81 -4.95
N ARG A 8 -8.91 29.50 -4.81
CA ARG A 8 -9.92 28.85 -3.94
C ARG A 8 -11.35 28.69 -4.48
N LYS A 9 -11.50 28.12 -5.67
CA LYS A 9 -12.36 26.92 -5.79
C LYS A 9 -11.49 25.68 -5.85
N ILE A 10 -10.67 25.47 -4.82
CA ILE A 10 -10.33 24.09 -4.46
C ILE A 10 -11.68 23.55 -3.99
N ASN A 11 -12.31 22.69 -4.78
CA ASN A 11 -13.55 22.04 -4.41
C ASN A 11 -13.34 21.40 -3.04
N ILE A 12 -13.92 21.98 -1.99
CA ILE A 12 -13.92 21.42 -0.62
C ILE A 12 -14.48 19.99 -0.65
N ILE A 13 -15.29 19.69 -1.68
CA ILE A 13 -15.86 18.39 -2.02
C ILE A 13 -14.77 17.34 -2.33
N ASP A 14 -13.68 17.71 -3.02
CA ASP A 14 -12.62 16.77 -3.43
C ASP A 14 -11.72 16.39 -2.24
N ALA A 15 -11.49 17.34 -1.31
CA ALA A 15 -10.74 17.10 -0.08
C ALA A 15 -11.57 16.38 1.01
N LYS A 16 -12.90 16.39 0.89
CA LYS A 16 -13.82 15.74 1.85
C LYS A 16 -13.64 14.22 1.87
N TRP A 17 -13.47 13.58 0.70
CA TRP A 17 -13.38 12.12 0.61
C TRP A 17 -12.11 11.55 1.25
N PRO A 18 -10.89 12.08 0.98
CA PRO A 18 -9.67 11.64 1.67
C PRO A 18 -9.72 11.91 3.18
N PHE A 19 -10.31 13.04 3.60
CA PHE A 19 -10.42 13.35 5.02
C PHE A 19 -11.39 12.39 5.74
N LEU A 20 -12.57 12.15 5.15
CA LEU A 20 -13.57 11.25 5.72
C LEU A 20 -13.10 9.79 5.76
N SER A 21 -12.39 9.33 4.72
CA SER A 21 -11.77 8.00 4.72
C SER A 21 -10.70 7.91 5.80
N SER A 22 -9.81 8.88 5.91
CA SER A 22 -8.77 8.89 6.96
C SER A 22 -9.36 8.78 8.37
N ILE A 23 -10.44 9.52 8.66
CA ILE A 23 -11.14 9.41 9.95
C ILE A 23 -11.70 8.00 10.15
N LYS A 24 -12.37 7.44 9.14
CA LYS A 24 -12.96 6.08 9.24
C LYS A 24 -11.89 5.01 9.44
N ILE A 25 -10.79 5.09 8.70
CA ILE A 25 -9.65 4.16 8.80
C ILE A 25 -9.04 4.25 10.20
N LEU A 26 -8.82 5.46 10.71
CA LEU A 26 -8.30 5.67 12.05
C LEU A 26 -9.23 5.10 13.12
N SER A 27 -10.53 5.37 13.02
CA SER A 27 -11.54 4.83 13.94
C SER A 27 -11.56 3.29 13.93
N ILE A 28 -11.50 2.67 12.75
CA ILE A 28 -11.45 1.21 12.63
C ILE A 28 -10.14 0.67 13.21
N GLY A 29 -9.00 1.33 12.98
CA GLY A 29 -7.71 0.93 13.54
C GLY A 29 -7.68 0.98 15.07
N VAL A 30 -8.24 2.04 15.68
CA VAL A 30 -8.38 2.14 17.15
C VAL A 30 -9.28 1.03 17.69
N LEU A 31 -10.38 0.74 17.00
CA LEU A 31 -11.29 -0.34 17.38
C LEU A 31 -10.60 -1.71 17.28
N GLN A 32 -9.86 -1.97 16.20
CA GLN A 32 -9.08 -3.19 16.02
C GLN A 32 -8.04 -3.38 17.12
N LEU A 33 -7.28 -2.33 17.46
CA LEU A 33 -6.28 -2.37 18.53
C LEU A 33 -6.93 -2.63 19.90
N SER A 34 -8.06 -1.97 20.16
CA SER A 34 -8.83 -2.15 21.39
C SER A 34 -9.39 -3.57 21.54
N LEU A 35 -9.82 -4.18 20.42
CA LEU A 35 -10.30 -5.56 20.40
C LEU A 35 -9.15 -6.55 20.59
N LEU A 36 -8.04 -6.39 19.86
CA LEU A 36 -6.83 -7.21 20.04
C LEU A 36 -6.36 -7.18 21.48
N GLY A 37 -6.40 -6.02 22.14
CA GLY A 37 -6.01 -5.89 23.55
C GLY A 37 -6.86 -6.65 24.55
N LYS A 38 -8.05 -7.09 24.19
CA LYS A 38 -8.87 -7.95 25.04
C LYS A 38 -8.47 -9.43 24.94
N PHE A 39 -7.84 -9.83 23.85
CA PHE A 39 -7.50 -11.22 23.56
C PHE A 39 -5.99 -11.52 23.69
N LEU A 40 -5.13 -10.51 23.52
CA LEU A 40 -3.68 -10.67 23.57
C LEU A 40 -3.14 -10.38 24.99
N GLN A 41 -2.25 -11.26 25.47
CA GLN A 41 -1.45 -11.00 26.68
C GLN A 41 -0.49 -9.82 26.47
N ALA A 42 -0.07 -9.18 27.56
CA ALA A 42 0.78 -7.98 27.53
C ALA A 42 2.08 -8.16 26.73
N GLU A 43 2.62 -9.37 26.67
CA GLU A 43 3.86 -9.68 25.93
C GLU A 43 3.67 -9.64 24.41
N ALA A 44 2.49 -10.02 23.91
CA ALA A 44 2.14 -9.99 22.48
C ALA A 44 2.02 -8.55 21.93
N PHE A 45 1.82 -7.55 22.80
CA PHE A 45 1.78 -6.14 22.40
C PHE A 45 3.15 -5.60 21.97
N ASN A 46 4.24 -6.07 22.57
CA ASN A 46 5.58 -5.64 22.19
C ASN A 46 5.89 -6.06 20.74
N PHE A 47 5.56 -7.32 20.40
CA PHE A 47 5.70 -7.82 19.03
C PHE A 47 4.77 -7.09 18.06
N LEU A 48 3.52 -6.82 18.44
CA LEU A 48 2.58 -6.07 17.61
C LEU A 48 3.09 -4.65 17.28
N ALA A 49 3.74 -3.97 18.24
CA ALA A 49 4.34 -2.66 18.01
C ALA A 49 5.47 -2.72 16.97
N VAL A 50 6.34 -3.73 17.06
CA VAL A 50 7.41 -3.97 16.07
C VAL A 50 6.82 -4.27 14.69
N VAL A 51 5.75 -5.08 14.61
CA VAL A 51 5.04 -5.34 13.34
C VAL A 51 4.54 -4.05 12.73
N ILE A 52 3.79 -3.25 13.50
CA ILE A 52 3.18 -2.02 12.99
C ILE A 52 4.26 -1.04 12.53
N ALA A 53 5.36 -0.92 13.27
CA ALA A 53 6.49 -0.08 12.86
C ALA A 53 7.11 -0.57 11.54
N GLY A 54 7.33 -1.88 11.39
CA GLY A 54 7.82 -2.48 10.16
C GLY A 54 6.87 -2.24 8.98
N LEU A 55 5.57 -2.45 9.17
CA LEU A 55 4.54 -2.21 8.16
C LEU A 55 4.50 -0.73 7.72
N LEU A 56 4.67 0.21 8.64
CA LEU A 56 4.72 1.64 8.30
C LEU A 56 5.94 1.97 7.42
N VAL A 57 7.10 1.38 7.73
CA VAL A 57 8.30 1.52 6.89
C VAL A 57 8.05 0.94 5.49
N ILE A 58 7.45 -0.24 5.40
CA ILE A 58 7.11 -0.88 4.13
C ILE A 58 6.15 -0.01 3.30
N ASP A 59 5.05 0.43 3.90
CA ASP A 59 4.06 1.28 3.23
C ASP A 59 4.69 2.59 2.73
N THR A 60 5.51 3.24 3.56
CA THR A 60 6.17 4.50 3.18
C THR A 60 7.21 4.31 2.06
N LEU A 61 7.97 3.23 2.07
CA LEU A 61 8.91 2.90 1.00
C LEU A 61 8.18 2.61 -0.31
N ALA A 62 7.07 1.88 -0.25
CA ALA A 62 6.29 1.55 -1.43
C ALA A 62 5.56 2.76 -2.03
N ASP A 63 4.99 3.64 -1.19
CA ASP A 63 4.34 4.88 -1.65
C ASP A 63 5.35 5.89 -2.24
N ARG A 64 6.60 5.88 -1.76
CA ARG A 64 7.67 6.77 -2.22
C ARG A 64 8.44 6.27 -3.43
N GLY A 65 8.10 5.12 -4.00
CA GLY A 65 8.66 4.68 -5.28
C GLY A 65 8.61 5.82 -6.30
N PHE A 66 9.77 6.18 -6.86
CA PHE A 66 9.96 7.37 -7.71
C PHE A 66 8.87 7.52 -8.78
N SER A 67 8.40 6.38 -9.31
CA SER A 67 7.33 6.22 -10.29
C SER A 67 5.97 6.84 -9.93
N ASN A 68 5.50 6.72 -8.67
CA ASN A 68 4.12 7.14 -8.34
C ASN A 68 3.95 8.66 -8.36
N LYS A 69 5.01 9.41 -7.99
CA LYS A 69 5.01 10.87 -8.10
C LYS A 69 4.95 11.31 -9.56
N VAL A 70 5.69 10.65 -10.45
CA VAL A 70 5.72 11.00 -11.87
C VAL A 70 4.34 10.80 -12.52
N ILE A 71 3.66 9.70 -12.19
CA ILE A 71 2.30 9.42 -12.68
C ILE A 71 1.30 10.49 -12.22
N ARG A 72 1.42 10.97 -10.98
CA ARG A 72 0.49 11.94 -10.40
C ARG A 72 0.61 13.34 -11.03
N TYR A 73 1.82 13.78 -11.39
CA TYR A 73 2.09 15.17 -11.77
C TYR A 73 2.39 15.39 -13.25
N SER A 74 2.52 14.34 -14.06
CA SER A 74 2.86 14.48 -15.47
C SER A 74 1.87 13.75 -16.38
N PRO A 75 1.42 14.37 -17.49
CA PRO A 75 0.71 13.65 -18.54
C PRO A 75 1.69 12.75 -19.27
N LEU A 76 1.59 11.45 -19.03
CA LEU A 76 2.41 10.41 -19.67
C LEU A 76 1.61 9.70 -20.76
N SER A 77 2.29 9.21 -21.79
CA SER A 77 1.70 8.29 -22.76
C SER A 77 1.51 6.89 -22.16
N ASP A 78 0.56 6.12 -22.69
CA ASP A 78 0.25 4.77 -22.20
C ASP A 78 1.45 3.81 -22.26
N ASN A 79 2.32 3.97 -23.27
CA ASN A 79 3.58 3.23 -23.36
C ASN A 79 4.52 3.57 -22.19
N THR A 80 4.69 4.86 -21.88
CA THR A 80 5.50 5.28 -20.73
C THR A 80 4.92 4.77 -19.41
N LEU A 81 3.60 4.80 -19.29
CA LEU A 81 2.87 4.33 -18.12
C LEU A 81 3.06 2.81 -17.92
N SER A 82 3.04 2.03 -19.01
CA SER A 82 3.32 0.60 -19.02
C SER A 82 4.77 0.27 -18.61
N VAL A 83 5.74 1.03 -19.11
CA VAL A 83 7.15 0.87 -18.70
C VAL A 83 7.33 1.14 -17.20
N ILE A 84 6.68 2.17 -16.67
CA ILE A 84 6.71 2.50 -15.24
C ILE A 84 6.04 1.39 -14.41
N TYR A 85 4.90 0.88 -14.87
CA TYR A 85 4.18 -0.22 -14.22
C TYR A 85 5.08 -1.45 -14.08
N TRP A 86 5.64 -1.95 -15.18
CA TRP A 86 6.51 -3.13 -15.16
C TRP A 86 7.80 -2.90 -14.38
N GLY A 87 8.36 -1.69 -14.41
CA GLY A 87 9.51 -1.32 -13.58
C GLY A 87 9.21 -1.40 -12.08
N ASN A 88 8.03 -0.94 -11.65
CA ASN A 88 7.59 -1.05 -10.26
C ASN A 88 7.34 -2.52 -9.84
N VAL A 89 6.74 -3.32 -10.71
CA VAL A 89 6.52 -4.76 -10.45
C VAL A 89 7.86 -5.48 -10.28
N LEU A 90 8.83 -5.21 -11.16
CA LEU A 90 10.18 -5.79 -11.06
C LEU A 90 10.88 -5.35 -9.76
N MET A 91 10.80 -4.07 -9.40
CA MET A 91 11.37 -3.58 -8.14
C MET A 91 10.74 -4.25 -6.92
N GLY A 92 9.41 -4.42 -6.92
CA GLY A 92 8.70 -5.14 -5.87
C GLY A 92 9.17 -6.60 -5.73
N LEU A 93 9.36 -7.29 -6.86
CA LEU A 93 9.89 -8.66 -6.88
C LEU A 93 11.32 -8.74 -6.31
N LEU A 94 12.18 -7.77 -6.61
CA LEU A 94 13.54 -7.70 -6.08
C LEU A 94 13.54 -7.50 -4.56
N ILE A 95 12.71 -6.58 -4.06
CA ILE A 95 12.60 -6.33 -2.62
C ILE A 95 12.00 -7.55 -1.90
N PHE A 96 10.97 -8.17 -2.48
CA PHE A 96 10.42 -9.44 -1.99
C PHE A 96 11.52 -10.50 -1.83
N SER A 97 12.31 -10.71 -2.88
CA SER A 97 13.36 -11.73 -2.88
C SER A 97 14.42 -11.44 -1.81
N ALA A 98 14.83 -10.18 -1.68
CA ALA A 98 15.81 -9.76 -0.68
C ALA A 98 15.30 -9.97 0.76
N LEU A 99 14.04 -9.60 1.03
CA LEU A 99 13.44 -9.75 2.36
C LEU A 99 13.15 -11.22 2.71
N PHE A 100 12.69 -12.00 1.74
CA PHE A 100 12.43 -13.44 1.94
C PHE A 100 13.73 -14.19 2.27
N ILE A 101 14.81 -13.93 1.52
CA ILE A 101 16.15 -14.50 1.83
C ILE A 101 16.64 -14.02 3.20
N SER A 102 16.41 -12.74 3.53
CA SER A 102 16.76 -12.21 4.85
C SER A 102 16.01 -12.92 5.98
N GLY A 103 14.75 -13.32 5.75
CA GLY A 103 13.97 -14.14 6.68
C GLY A 103 14.64 -15.50 6.93
N ILE A 104 14.98 -16.24 5.86
CA ILE A 104 15.68 -17.54 5.96
C ILE A 104 17.02 -17.41 6.70
N VAL A 105 17.79 -16.37 6.38
CA VAL A 105 19.08 -16.11 7.05
C VAL A 105 18.89 -15.76 8.53
N ALA A 106 17.84 -15.00 8.85
CA ALA A 106 17.53 -14.65 10.23
C ALA A 106 17.12 -15.87 11.06
N ASP A 107 16.40 -16.83 10.46
CA ASP A 107 16.02 -18.09 11.11
C ASP A 107 17.26 -18.85 11.60
N HIS A 108 18.25 -19.00 10.72
CA HIS A 108 19.50 -19.68 11.03
C HIS A 108 20.42 -18.94 12.01
N LEU A 109 20.29 -17.61 12.15
CA LEU A 109 21.16 -16.78 12.99
C LEU A 109 20.58 -16.50 14.39
N PHE A 110 19.25 -16.36 14.48
CA PHE A 110 18.59 -15.88 15.70
C PHE A 110 17.67 -16.92 16.34
N ASP A 111 17.40 -18.08 15.70
CA ASP A 111 16.51 -19.14 16.19
C ASP A 111 15.13 -18.61 16.67
N GLN A 112 14.62 -17.59 15.98
CA GLN A 112 13.37 -16.91 16.33
C GLN A 112 12.32 -17.10 15.22
N PRO A 113 11.57 -18.21 15.22
CA PRO A 113 10.68 -18.58 14.12
C PRO A 113 9.53 -17.57 13.91
N GLU A 114 9.13 -16.85 14.97
CA GLU A 114 8.10 -15.81 14.85
C GLU A 114 8.57 -14.65 13.98
N ILE A 115 9.80 -14.16 14.19
CA ILE A 115 10.37 -13.05 13.41
C ILE A 115 10.57 -13.47 11.95
N THR A 116 11.05 -14.70 11.73
CA THR A 116 11.19 -15.29 10.40
C THR A 116 9.85 -15.25 9.65
N MET A 117 8.79 -15.78 10.27
CA MET A 117 7.46 -15.84 9.65
C MET A 117 6.88 -14.45 9.38
N MET A 118 7.13 -13.48 10.26
CA MET A 118 6.71 -12.09 10.06
C MET A 118 7.43 -11.43 8.88
N LEU A 119 8.74 -11.67 8.73
CA LEU A 119 9.53 -11.15 7.60
C LEU A 119 9.08 -11.76 6.28
N GLU A 120 8.84 -13.06 6.23
CA GLU A 120 8.35 -13.75 5.03
C GLU A 120 6.97 -13.24 4.61
N MET A 121 6.03 -13.14 5.56
CA MET A 121 4.71 -12.57 5.31
C MET A 121 4.79 -11.11 4.86
N ALA A 122 5.70 -10.33 5.46
CA ALA A 122 5.93 -8.95 5.08
C ALA A 122 6.54 -8.83 3.67
N ALA A 123 7.39 -9.78 3.26
CA ALA A 123 7.94 -9.79 1.91
C ALA A 123 6.82 -9.88 0.87
N VAL A 124 5.82 -10.74 1.06
CA VAL A 124 4.70 -10.95 0.12
C VAL A 124 3.98 -9.65 -0.22
N ILE A 125 3.91 -8.72 0.74
CA ILE A 125 3.32 -7.39 0.55
C ILE A 125 3.96 -6.65 -0.64
N PHE A 126 5.28 -6.79 -0.85
CA PHE A 126 6.00 -6.12 -1.94
C PHE A 126 5.66 -6.66 -3.34
N ILE A 127 5.07 -7.85 -3.44
CA ILE A 127 4.51 -8.36 -4.70
C ILE A 127 3.13 -7.77 -4.97
N ILE A 128 2.33 -7.57 -3.91
CA ILE A 128 0.93 -7.17 -3.99
C ILE A 128 0.81 -5.66 -4.22
N ILE A 129 1.56 -4.85 -3.46
CA ILE A 129 1.44 -3.39 -3.46
C ILE A 129 1.64 -2.77 -4.85
N PRO A 130 2.72 -3.07 -5.61
CA PRO A 130 3.00 -2.39 -6.88
C PRO A 130 1.87 -2.54 -7.91
N GLN A 131 1.12 -3.64 -7.85
CA GLN A 131 0.03 -3.93 -8.78
C GLN A 131 -1.10 -2.91 -8.67
N GLY A 132 -1.50 -2.55 -7.45
CA GLY A 132 -2.62 -1.60 -7.22
C GLY A 132 -2.19 -0.15 -7.04
N GLN A 133 -0.98 0.10 -6.52
CA GLN A 133 -0.51 1.47 -6.27
C GLN A 133 -0.39 2.32 -7.54
N HIS A 134 -0.04 1.68 -8.65
CA HIS A 134 -0.01 2.35 -9.95
C HIS A 134 -1.39 2.92 -10.31
N TYR A 135 -2.44 2.12 -10.17
CA TYR A 135 -3.82 2.54 -10.41
C TYR A 135 -4.30 3.60 -9.41
N ARG A 136 -3.89 3.50 -8.14
CA ARG A 136 -4.18 4.54 -7.15
C ARG A 136 -3.59 5.89 -7.58
N ALA A 137 -2.37 5.92 -8.11
CA ALA A 137 -1.76 7.15 -8.62
C ALA A 137 -2.52 7.74 -9.82
N ILE A 138 -3.04 6.89 -10.72
CA ILE A 138 -3.89 7.30 -11.85
C ILE A 138 -5.23 7.85 -11.35
N LEU A 139 -5.92 7.15 -10.45
CA LEU A 139 -7.19 7.60 -9.87
C LEU A 139 -7.04 8.96 -9.16
N GLN A 140 -5.91 9.19 -8.48
CA GLN A 140 -5.61 10.48 -7.86
C GLN A 140 -5.41 11.59 -8.90
N ARG A 141 -4.71 11.29 -9.99
CA ARG A 141 -4.52 12.22 -11.11
C ARG A 141 -5.85 12.58 -11.77
N GLU A 142 -6.72 11.61 -11.97
CA GLU A 142 -8.08 11.78 -12.53
C GLU A 142 -9.11 12.28 -11.51
N LYS A 143 -8.68 12.61 -10.28
CA LYS A 143 -9.50 13.17 -9.19
C LYS A 143 -10.66 12.27 -8.73
N GLN A 144 -10.53 10.96 -8.90
CA GLN A 144 -11.52 9.96 -8.47
C GLN A 144 -11.34 9.63 -6.97
N TYR A 145 -11.40 10.65 -6.11
CA TYR A 145 -11.17 10.49 -4.67
C TYR A 145 -12.26 9.69 -3.95
N SER A 146 -13.49 9.67 -4.48
CA SER A 146 -14.59 8.85 -3.96
C SER A 146 -14.28 7.35 -4.10
N ASP A 147 -13.77 6.94 -5.26
CA ASP A 147 -13.47 5.55 -5.55
C ASP A 147 -12.29 5.06 -4.71
N ILE A 148 -11.27 5.91 -4.56
CA ILE A 148 -10.14 5.64 -3.65
C ILE A 148 -10.64 5.47 -2.22
N ALA A 149 -11.47 6.38 -1.73
CA ALA A 149 -12.02 6.31 -0.38
C ALA A 149 -12.87 5.05 -0.16
N PHE A 150 -13.66 4.64 -1.15
CA PHE A 150 -14.45 3.41 -1.09
C PHE A 150 -13.56 2.17 -1.03
N CYS A 151 -12.51 2.10 -1.86
CA CYS A 151 -11.53 1.00 -1.83
C CYS A 151 -10.80 0.93 -0.48
N GLU A 152 -10.36 2.06 0.06
CA GLU A 152 -9.66 2.10 1.34
C GLU A 152 -10.58 1.67 2.50
N ILE A 153 -11.81 2.18 2.58
CA ILE A 153 -12.74 1.82 3.66
C ILE A 153 -13.14 0.34 3.59
N SER A 154 -13.51 -0.15 2.40
CA SER A 154 -13.93 -1.56 2.22
C SER A 154 -12.81 -2.53 2.57
N SER A 155 -11.58 -2.25 2.12
CA SER A 155 -10.42 -3.09 2.43
C SER A 155 -10.10 -3.16 3.92
N VAL A 156 -10.17 -2.03 4.64
CA VAL A 156 -9.94 -1.96 6.09
C VAL A 156 -11.00 -2.76 6.84
N PHE A 157 -12.27 -2.70 6.40
CA PHE A 157 -13.33 -3.54 6.95
C PHE A 157 -13.06 -5.03 6.76
N VAL A 158 -12.64 -5.45 5.57
CA VAL A 158 -12.28 -6.86 5.32
C VAL A 158 -11.08 -7.28 6.17
N GLY A 159 -10.05 -6.45 6.26
CA GLY A 159 -8.89 -6.72 7.12
C GLY A 159 -9.25 -6.90 8.59
N LEU A 160 -10.17 -6.08 9.10
CA LEU A 160 -10.70 -6.22 10.45
C LEU A 160 -11.43 -7.56 10.62
N ILE A 161 -12.30 -7.94 9.69
CA ILE A 161 -13.03 -9.21 9.76
C ILE A 161 -12.05 -10.39 9.80
N ILE A 162 -11.05 -10.40 8.91
CA ILE A 162 -10.04 -11.46 8.86
C ILE A 162 -9.19 -11.48 10.13
N THR A 163 -8.83 -10.32 10.68
CA THR A 163 -8.13 -10.25 11.98
C THR A 163 -8.96 -10.91 13.08
N LEU A 164 -10.25 -10.59 13.17
CA LEU A 164 -11.12 -11.16 14.21
C LEU A 164 -11.30 -12.67 14.03
N LEU A 165 -11.50 -13.15 12.79
CA LEU A 165 -11.63 -14.58 12.50
C LEU A 165 -10.35 -15.36 12.84
N THR A 166 -9.19 -14.80 12.54
CA THR A 166 -7.89 -15.44 12.83
C THR A 166 -7.59 -15.44 14.33
N VAL A 167 -7.95 -14.39 15.07
CA VAL A 167 -7.81 -14.35 16.54
C VAL A 167 -8.60 -15.49 17.21
N TRP A 168 -9.78 -15.83 16.68
CA TRP A 168 -10.63 -16.88 17.24
C TRP A 168 -10.09 -18.29 16.97
N SER A 169 -9.35 -18.47 15.87
CA SER A 169 -8.78 -19.76 15.47
C SER A 169 -7.44 -20.02 16.16
N THR A 170 -6.56 -19.02 16.17
CA THR A 170 -5.18 -19.11 16.70
C THR A 170 -4.78 -17.77 17.33
N PRO A 171 -4.90 -17.60 18.66
CA PRO A 171 -4.52 -16.36 19.34
C PRO A 171 -3.01 -16.12 19.23
N SER A 172 -2.60 -15.33 18.25
CA SER A 172 -1.18 -15.01 18.00
C SER A 172 -1.02 -13.61 17.43
N VAL A 173 0.18 -13.06 17.50
CA VAL A 173 0.52 -11.75 16.91
C VAL A 173 0.32 -11.77 15.39
N LEU A 174 0.44 -12.94 14.76
CA LEU A 174 0.28 -13.15 13.33
C LEU A 174 -1.13 -12.81 12.82
N CYS A 175 -2.15 -12.80 13.68
CA CYS A 175 -3.52 -12.42 13.29
C CYS A 175 -3.59 -11.01 12.70
N ALA A 176 -2.83 -10.07 13.28
CA ALA A 176 -2.78 -8.70 12.77
C ALA A 176 -2.13 -8.64 11.39
N LEU A 177 -1.12 -9.47 11.15
CA LEU A 177 -0.41 -9.53 9.87
C LEU A 177 -1.26 -10.19 8.78
N TRP A 178 -2.01 -11.25 9.11
CA TRP A 178 -3.01 -11.85 8.22
C TRP A 178 -4.12 -10.87 7.84
N GLY A 179 -4.65 -10.14 8.82
CA GLY A 179 -5.63 -9.08 8.58
C GLY A 179 -5.09 -7.98 7.68
N TYR A 180 -3.85 -7.54 7.90
CA TYR A 180 -3.19 -6.55 7.05
C TYR A 180 -2.96 -7.08 5.63
N LEU A 181 -2.53 -8.33 5.47
CA LEU A 181 -2.30 -8.96 4.17
C LEU A 181 -3.62 -9.09 3.37
N ALA A 182 -4.70 -9.46 4.04
CA ALA A 182 -6.03 -9.47 3.44
C ALA A 182 -6.48 -8.05 3.04
N MET A 183 -6.34 -7.07 3.93
CA MET A 183 -6.64 -5.67 3.65
C MET A 183 -5.89 -5.19 2.40
N ILE A 184 -4.58 -5.38 2.35
CA ILE A 184 -3.78 -4.85 1.24
C ILE A 184 -4.09 -5.58 -0.07
N SER A 185 -4.33 -6.89 -0.02
CA SER A 185 -4.76 -7.67 -1.20
C SER A 185 -6.07 -7.14 -1.77
N VAL A 186 -7.09 -6.98 -0.93
CA VAL A 186 -8.39 -6.45 -1.35
C VAL A 186 -8.27 -5.02 -1.85
N ARG A 187 -7.49 -4.17 -1.16
CA ARG A 187 -7.25 -2.78 -1.55
C ARG A 187 -6.61 -2.68 -2.93
N MET A 188 -5.54 -3.44 -3.16
CA MET A 188 -4.82 -3.41 -4.44
C MET A 188 -5.65 -3.98 -5.57
N LEU A 189 -6.39 -5.08 -5.33
CA LEU A 189 -7.33 -5.64 -6.31
C LEU A 189 -8.45 -4.65 -6.65
N ALA A 190 -9.02 -3.97 -5.65
CA ALA A 190 -10.05 -2.96 -5.87
C ALA A 190 -9.51 -1.80 -6.72
N TYR A 191 -8.30 -1.30 -6.43
CA TYR A 191 -7.65 -0.29 -7.27
C TYR A 191 -7.42 -0.77 -8.69
N CYS A 192 -7.01 -2.01 -8.91
CA CYS A 192 -6.91 -2.58 -10.25
C CYS A 192 -8.26 -2.61 -10.96
N CYS A 193 -9.33 -3.04 -10.28
CA CYS A 193 -10.67 -3.13 -10.87
C CYS A 193 -11.22 -1.76 -11.29
N TYR A 194 -11.16 -0.75 -10.42
CA TYR A 194 -11.58 0.61 -10.75
C TYR A 194 -10.62 1.24 -11.78
N GLY A 195 -9.31 1.12 -11.55
CA GLY A 195 -8.26 1.72 -12.36
C GLY A 195 -8.18 1.22 -13.81
N ARG A 196 -8.65 0.01 -14.10
CA ARG A 196 -8.65 -0.60 -15.44
C ARG A 196 -9.43 0.19 -16.49
N VAL A 197 -10.39 1.01 -16.08
CA VAL A 197 -11.14 1.89 -16.99
C VAL A 197 -10.23 2.98 -17.59
N TRP A 198 -9.23 3.42 -16.84
CA TRP A 198 -8.32 4.51 -17.25
C TRP A 198 -7.00 4.02 -17.85
N PHE A 199 -6.57 2.80 -17.52
CA PHE A 199 -5.31 2.26 -18.02
C PHE A 199 -5.33 0.74 -18.10
N GLN A 200 -4.86 0.21 -19.23
CA GLN A 200 -4.60 -1.22 -19.39
C GLN A 200 -3.11 -1.40 -19.70
N PRO A 201 -2.38 -2.20 -18.92
CA PRO A 201 -0.95 -2.38 -19.13
C PRO A 201 -0.73 -3.15 -20.43
N GLU A 202 -0.10 -2.50 -21.41
CA GLU A 202 0.44 -3.19 -22.58
C GLU A 202 1.78 -3.83 -22.22
N TYR A 203 2.09 -5.00 -22.78
CA TYR A 203 3.36 -5.67 -22.56
C TYR A 203 4.46 -5.01 -23.41
N GLN A 204 4.88 -3.81 -23.01
CA GLN A 204 6.00 -3.08 -23.60
C GLN A 204 6.93 -2.62 -22.47
N PHE A 205 7.98 -3.40 -22.20
CA PHE A 205 8.99 -3.04 -21.21
C PHE A 205 10.28 -2.60 -21.90
N ASN A 206 10.69 -1.34 -21.68
CA ASN A 206 11.97 -0.81 -22.14
C ASN A 206 12.71 -0.14 -20.97
N LEU A 207 13.79 -0.80 -20.51
CA LEU A 207 14.64 -0.35 -19.40
C LEU A 207 15.23 1.05 -19.62
N LYS A 208 15.60 1.42 -20.86
CA LYS A 208 16.13 2.76 -21.14
C LYS A 208 15.07 3.82 -20.91
N THR A 209 13.84 3.58 -21.35
CA THR A 209 12.71 4.50 -21.17
C THR A 209 12.36 4.66 -19.68
N PHE A 210 12.42 3.58 -18.90
CA PHE A 210 12.17 3.64 -17.44
C PHE A 210 13.15 4.60 -16.74
N PHE A 211 14.46 4.37 -16.91
CA PHE A 211 15.48 5.24 -16.31
C PHE A 211 15.41 6.66 -16.83
N GLN A 212 15.15 6.87 -18.13
CA GLN A 212 15.05 8.21 -18.71
C GLN A 212 13.88 9.01 -18.13
N VAL A 213 12.74 8.36 -17.88
CA VAL A 213 11.56 9.00 -17.28
C VAL A 213 11.78 9.28 -15.80
N CYS A 214 12.41 8.36 -15.07
CA CYS A 214 12.79 8.58 -13.68
C CYS A 214 13.78 9.75 -13.54
N ILE A 215 14.79 9.86 -14.42
CA ILE A 215 15.82 10.91 -14.37
C ILE A 215 15.27 12.28 -14.80
N ARG A 216 14.41 12.33 -15.82
CA ARG A 216 13.93 13.60 -16.40
C ARG A 216 12.90 14.31 -15.52
N ASN A 217 12.18 13.59 -14.68
CA ASN A 217 11.11 14.10 -13.82
C ASN A 217 11.49 14.13 -12.33
N VAL A 218 12.79 14.06 -11.99
CA VAL A 218 13.25 14.39 -10.63
C VAL A 218 12.99 15.88 -10.40
N PRO A 219 12.11 16.28 -9.47
CA PRO A 219 11.99 17.69 -9.10
C PRO A 219 13.34 18.13 -8.50
N ARG A 220 13.96 19.15 -9.10
CA ARG A 220 15.08 19.86 -8.49
C ARG A 220 14.64 20.53 -7.19
#